data_AF-A0A1P8X9F4-F1
#
_entry.id   AF-A0A1P8X9F4-F1
#
_cell.length_a   1.000
_cell.length_b   1.000
_cell.length_c   1.000
_cell.angle_alpha   90.00
_cell.angle_beta   90.00
_cell.angle_gamma   90.00
#
_symmetry.space_group_name_H-M   'P 1'
#
loop_
_entity.id
_entity.type
_entity.pdbx_description
1 polymer ?
#
loop_
_entity_poly.entity_id
_entity_poly.type
_entity_poly.pdbx_seq_one_letter_code
_entity_poly.pdbx_strand_id
1 'polypeptide(L)'
;MKQIRLWPWAIGVVAASLILTLAVIGGHDGATLKAMSASESMNDEQARATAENTVRVWVRERNALHLANVNALSCADTDNGALYREIEKVAAGQQTGALERIVGTGTFTRNGSDWRLVTMFGDGAAQFQMRVVDGELRVCQIDSVPVP
;
A
#
# COMPACT_ATOMS: atom_id res chain seq x y z
N MET A 1 40.14 52.32 9.99
CA MET A 1 39.34 51.28 10.65
C MET A 1 38.38 50.68 9.63
N LYS A 2 38.56 49.40 9.27
CA LYS A 2 37.87 48.74 8.15
C LYS A 2 36.56 48.14 8.70
N GLN A 3 35.41 48.74 8.37
CA GLN A 3 34.10 48.15 8.69
C GLN A 3 33.90 46.91 7.80
N ILE A 4 34.01 45.73 8.41
CA ILE A 4 33.67 44.47 7.76
C ILE A 4 32.15 44.38 7.75
N ARG A 5 31.58 44.58 6.57
CA ARG A 5 30.14 44.56 6.28
C ARG A 5 29.63 43.11 6.34
N LEU A 6 29.44 42.60 7.55
CA LEU A 6 28.97 41.23 7.86
C LEU A 6 27.47 41.00 7.59
N TRP A 7 26.77 41.99 7.04
CA TRP A 7 25.32 41.98 6.85
C TRP A 7 24.78 40.89 5.88
N PRO A 8 25.39 40.58 4.73
CA PRO A 8 24.72 39.68 3.77
C PRO A 8 24.68 38.21 4.20
N TRP A 9 25.48 37.79 5.19
CA TRP A 9 25.51 36.39 5.65
C TRP A 9 24.41 36.05 6.66
N ALA A 10 23.95 37.04 7.45
CA ALA A 10 22.91 36.82 8.45
C ALA A 10 21.54 36.49 7.82
N ILE A 11 21.25 37.03 6.63
CA ILE A 11 19.98 36.82 5.94
C ILE A 11 19.88 35.40 5.34
N GLY A 12 20.99 34.88 4.80
CA GLY A 12 21.03 33.53 4.21
C GLY A 12 20.74 32.43 5.23
N VAL A 13 21.26 32.55 6.46
CA VAL A 13 21.08 31.55 7.52
C VAL A 13 19.63 31.52 8.01
N VAL A 14 18.98 32.68 8.14
CA VAL A 14 17.59 32.77 8.61
C VAL A 14 16.63 32.19 7.55
N ALA A 15 16.86 32.48 6.26
CA ALA A 15 16.04 31.95 5.18
C ALA A 15 16.15 30.41 5.06
N ALA A 16 17.36 29.86 5.17
CA ALA A 16 17.58 28.41 5.14
C ALA A 16 16.91 27.70 6.32
N SER A 17 16.97 28.30 7.51
CA SER A 17 16.33 27.78 8.73
C SER A 17 14.80 27.72 8.62
N LEU A 18 14.20 28.74 7.99
CA LEU A 18 12.74 28.83 7.79
C LEU A 18 12.21 27.83 6.75
N ILE A 19 13.00 27.55 5.71
CA ILE A 19 12.65 26.52 4.71
C ILE A 19 12.76 25.13 5.34
N LEU A 20 13.78 24.89 6.19
CA LEU A 20 13.94 23.63 6.91
C LEU A 20 12.79 23.36 7.89
N THR A 21 12.30 24.37 8.62
CA THR A 21 11.14 24.18 9.51
C THR A 21 9.84 23.92 8.75
N LEU A 22 9.61 24.56 7.61
CA LEU A 22 8.44 24.26 6.76
C LEU A 22 8.52 22.85 6.14
N ALA A 23 9.71 22.37 5.77
CA ALA A 23 9.90 21.01 5.28
C ALA A 23 9.62 19.93 6.35
N VAL A 24 9.93 20.21 7.62
CA VAL A 24 9.66 19.28 8.74
C VAL A 24 8.18 19.25 9.12
N ILE A 25 7.46 20.36 8.94
CA ILE A 25 6.03 20.46 9.31
C ILE A 25 5.11 19.86 8.23
N GLY A 26 5.50 19.91 6.95
CA GLY A 26 4.73 19.32 5.85
C GLY A 26 4.95 17.82 5.61
N GLY A 27 5.91 17.20 6.31
CA GLY A 27 6.36 15.82 6.06
C GLY A 27 5.82 14.76 7.02
N HIS A 28 4.74 15.03 7.76
CA HIS A 28 4.13 14.04 8.65
C HIS A 28 3.10 13.12 7.98
N ASP A 29 2.69 13.44 6.76
CA ASP A 29 2.02 12.50 5.85
C ASP A 29 3.12 11.84 5.01
N GLY A 30 3.77 10.82 5.57
CA GLY A 30 4.82 10.08 4.88
C GLY A 30 4.37 9.63 3.49
N ALA A 31 5.30 9.61 2.52
CA ALA A 31 5.01 9.24 1.14
C ALA A 31 4.17 7.97 1.06
N THR A 32 2.90 8.11 0.66
CA THR A 32 1.99 6.98 0.50
C THR A 32 2.34 6.21 -0.76
N LEU A 33 2.41 4.88 -0.65
CA LEU A 33 2.58 4.04 -1.83
C LEU A 33 1.40 4.22 -2.78
N LYS A 34 1.71 4.32 -4.07
CA LYS A 34 0.73 4.30 -5.13
C LYS A 34 0.41 2.85 -5.51
N ALA A 35 -0.86 2.56 -5.75
CA ALA A 35 -1.28 1.27 -6.28
C ALA A 35 -0.65 1.00 -7.66
N MET A 36 -0.46 -0.27 -7.98
CA MET A 36 0.24 -0.65 -9.21
C MET A 36 -0.63 -0.36 -10.43
N SER A 37 -0.02 0.21 -11.47
CA SER A 37 -0.71 0.41 -12.74
C SER A 37 -1.16 -0.92 -13.32
N ALA A 38 -2.42 -1.00 -13.71
CA ALA A 38 -3.04 -2.18 -14.27
C ALA A 38 -4.04 -1.79 -15.36
N SER A 39 -4.18 -2.66 -16.35
CA SER A 39 -5.12 -2.49 -17.46
C SER A 39 -5.69 -3.84 -17.85
N GLU A 40 -6.94 -3.85 -18.28
CA GLU A 40 -7.61 -5.05 -18.84
C GLU A 40 -6.91 -5.54 -20.11
N SER A 41 -6.19 -4.66 -20.80
CA SER A 41 -5.40 -4.97 -22.00
C SER A 41 -4.09 -5.71 -21.70
N MET A 42 -3.71 -5.89 -20.43
CA MET A 42 -2.55 -6.69 -20.07
C MET A 42 -2.74 -8.13 -20.53
N ASN A 43 -1.65 -8.77 -20.94
CA ASN A 43 -1.67 -10.21 -21.15
C ASN A 43 -1.73 -10.94 -19.79
N ASP A 44 -2.05 -12.23 -19.79
CA ASP A 44 -2.29 -12.98 -18.56
C ASP A 44 -1.05 -13.06 -17.66
N GLU A 45 0.15 -13.13 -18.25
CA GLU A 45 1.40 -13.18 -17.51
C GLU A 45 1.68 -11.86 -16.78
N GLN A 46 1.51 -10.72 -17.48
CA GLN A 46 1.62 -9.38 -16.91
C GLN A 46 0.57 -9.15 -15.83
N ALA A 47 -0.69 -9.50 -16.10
CA ALA A 47 -1.78 -9.34 -15.15
C ALA A 47 -1.53 -10.18 -13.88
N ARG A 48 -1.08 -11.43 -14.04
CA ARG A 48 -0.71 -12.30 -12.92
C ARG A 48 0.45 -11.71 -12.12
N ALA A 49 1.54 -11.28 -12.77
CA ALA A 49 2.67 -10.69 -12.08
C ALA A 49 2.29 -9.41 -11.31
N THR A 50 1.45 -8.56 -11.90
CA THR A 50 0.90 -7.37 -11.23
C THR A 50 0.03 -7.73 -10.03
N ALA A 51 -0.81 -8.75 -10.14
CA ALA A 51 -1.64 -9.25 -9.04
C ALA A 51 -0.78 -9.79 -7.88
N GLU A 52 0.20 -10.65 -8.19
CA GLU A 52 1.11 -11.22 -7.18
C GLU A 52 1.90 -10.14 -6.45
N ASN A 53 2.40 -9.14 -7.19
CA ASN A 53 3.15 -8.04 -6.59
C ASN A 53 2.23 -7.13 -5.76
N THR A 54 1.01 -6.85 -6.23
CA THR A 54 0.02 -6.06 -5.50
C THR A 54 -0.30 -6.69 -4.15
N VAL A 55 -0.60 -8.00 -4.13
CA VAL A 55 -0.86 -8.74 -2.89
C VAL A 55 0.35 -8.73 -1.98
N ARG A 56 1.56 -8.94 -2.52
CA ARG A 56 2.81 -8.92 -1.73
C ARG A 56 3.03 -7.56 -1.05
N VAL A 57 2.85 -6.47 -1.78
CA VAL A 57 2.99 -5.12 -1.25
C VAL A 57 1.91 -4.87 -0.19
N TRP A 58 0.65 -5.18 -0.49
CA TRP A 58 -0.45 -4.99 0.46
C TRP A 58 -0.20 -5.73 1.79
N VAL A 59 0.18 -7.01 1.72
CA VAL A 59 0.47 -7.83 2.92
C VAL A 59 1.63 -7.23 3.71
N ARG A 60 2.70 -6.76 3.04
CA ARG A 60 3.84 -6.13 3.70
C ARG A 60 3.43 -4.88 4.47
N GLU A 61 2.67 -3.98 3.84
CA GLU A 61 2.24 -2.73 4.47
C GLU A 61 1.25 -2.98 5.61
N ARG A 62 0.36 -3.97 5.46
CA ARG A 62 -0.55 -4.43 6.51
C ARG A 62 0.22 -4.99 7.71
N ASN A 63 1.24 -5.81 7.48
CA ASN A 63 2.08 -6.35 8.57
C ASN A 63 2.95 -5.29 9.25
N ALA A 64 3.32 -4.24 8.51
CA ALA A 64 4.03 -3.06 9.04
C ALA A 64 3.09 -2.04 9.71
N LEU A 65 1.78 -2.30 9.74
CA LEU A 65 0.76 -1.40 10.28
C LEU A 65 0.73 -0.01 9.61
N HIS A 66 1.14 0.08 8.33
CA HIS A 66 1.15 1.32 7.57
C HIS A 66 -0.24 1.63 7.00
N LEU A 67 -1.16 2.12 7.85
CA LEU A 67 -2.56 2.35 7.50
C LEU A 67 -2.76 3.15 6.21
N ALA A 68 -2.00 4.25 6.04
CA ALA A 68 -2.13 5.09 4.85
C ALA A 68 -1.83 4.32 3.55
N ASN A 69 -0.82 3.45 3.57
CA ASN A 69 -0.47 2.61 2.43
C ASN A 69 -1.51 1.50 2.22
N VAL A 70 -1.98 0.87 3.29
CA VAL A 70 -3.03 -0.16 3.20
C VAL A 70 -4.29 0.43 2.57
N ASN A 71 -4.71 1.63 3.00
CA ASN A 71 -5.86 2.33 2.41
C ASN A 71 -5.62 2.69 0.94
N ALA A 72 -4.44 3.20 0.57
CA ALA A 72 -4.11 3.52 -0.82
C ALA A 72 -4.12 2.29 -1.75
N LEU A 73 -3.80 1.11 -1.21
CA LEU A 73 -3.76 -0.16 -1.92
C LEU A 73 -5.09 -0.92 -1.89
N SER A 74 -6.11 -0.40 -1.19
CA SER A 74 -7.41 -1.04 -1.01
C SER A 74 -8.51 -0.27 -1.73
N CYS A 75 -9.58 -0.96 -2.12
CA CYS A 75 -10.75 -0.32 -2.71
C CYS A 75 -11.51 0.47 -1.63
N ALA A 76 -12.11 1.60 -2.00
CA ALA A 76 -12.80 2.48 -1.06
C ALA A 76 -14.18 1.92 -0.64
N ASP A 77 -14.77 1.08 -1.47
CA ASP A 77 -16.05 0.40 -1.30
C ASP A 77 -15.93 -0.90 -0.49
N THR A 78 -15.01 -0.95 0.47
CA THR A 78 -14.92 -2.08 1.41
C THR A 78 -16.16 -2.14 2.30
N ASP A 79 -17.11 -2.99 1.94
CA ASP A 79 -18.18 -3.42 2.83
C ASP A 79 -17.60 -4.08 4.11
N ASN A 80 -18.42 -4.30 5.15
CA ASN A 80 -18.08 -4.89 6.46
C ASN A 80 -17.51 -6.36 6.41
N GLY A 81 -16.83 -6.74 5.34
CA GLY A 81 -16.19 -8.02 5.08
C GLY A 81 -14.82 -8.16 5.75
N ALA A 82 -14.08 -9.20 5.34
CA ALA A 82 -12.80 -9.53 5.96
C ALA A 82 -11.70 -8.50 5.68
N LEU A 83 -11.69 -7.87 4.49
CA LEU A 83 -10.74 -6.81 4.20
C LEU A 83 -10.91 -5.61 5.14
N TYR A 84 -12.17 -5.16 5.35
CA TYR A 84 -12.49 -4.09 6.29
C TYR A 84 -11.96 -4.40 7.71
N ARG A 85 -12.17 -5.62 8.20
CA ARG A 85 -11.65 -6.05 9.52
C ARG A 85 -10.12 -6.04 9.59
N GLU A 86 -9.42 -6.37 8.50
CA GLU A 86 -7.97 -6.29 8.46
C GLU A 86 -7.49 -4.82 8.50
N ILE A 87 -8.17 -3.92 7.80
CA ILE A 87 -7.89 -2.47 7.84
C ILE A 87 -8.15 -1.92 9.24
N GLU A 88 -9.24 -2.31 9.91
CA GLU A 88 -9.54 -1.90 11.29
C GLU A 88 -8.46 -2.38 12.28
N LYS A 89 -7.98 -3.62 12.15
CA LYS A 89 -6.88 -4.11 12.99
C LYS A 89 -5.61 -3.29 12.80
N VAL A 90 -5.28 -2.94 11.54
CA VAL A 90 -4.14 -2.06 11.24
C VAL A 90 -4.35 -0.69 11.88
N ALA A 91 -5.54 -0.10 11.76
CA ALA A 91 -5.86 1.18 12.38
C ALA A 91 -5.79 1.15 13.92
N ALA A 92 -6.14 0.01 14.52
CA ALA A 92 -6.04 -0.23 15.96
C ALA A 92 -4.62 -0.63 16.42
N GLY A 93 -3.64 -0.72 15.51
CA GLY A 93 -2.28 -1.16 15.82
C GLY A 93 -2.18 -2.62 16.31
N GLN A 94 -3.18 -3.43 15.98
CA GLN A 94 -3.26 -4.83 16.41
C GLN A 94 -2.40 -5.70 15.51
N GLN A 95 -1.76 -6.71 16.10
CA GLN A 95 -1.08 -7.73 15.31
C GLN A 95 -2.09 -8.50 14.46
N THR A 96 -1.71 -8.74 13.22
CA THR A 96 -2.57 -9.33 12.21
C THR A 96 -2.03 -10.72 11.85
N GLY A 97 -2.55 -11.78 12.50
CA GLY A 97 -1.90 -13.10 12.51
C GLY A 97 -1.94 -13.91 11.20
N ALA A 98 -3.10 -14.05 10.55
CA ALA A 98 -3.26 -15.06 9.49
C ALA A 98 -2.56 -14.77 8.14
N LEU A 99 -1.92 -13.59 7.97
CA LEU A 99 -1.25 -13.20 6.72
C LEU A 99 0.21 -12.77 6.97
N GLU A 100 0.92 -13.48 7.84
CA GLU A 100 2.29 -13.13 8.25
C GLU A 100 3.31 -13.19 7.11
N ARG A 101 3.32 -14.29 6.34
CA ARG A 101 4.28 -14.48 5.24
C ARG A 101 3.66 -15.25 4.10
N ILE A 102 3.71 -14.67 2.91
CA ILE A 102 3.37 -15.36 1.67
C ILE A 102 4.42 -16.45 1.41
N VAL A 103 3.97 -17.70 1.29
CA VAL A 103 4.81 -18.86 0.94
C VAL A 103 4.64 -19.28 -0.51
N GLY A 104 3.55 -18.86 -1.16
CA GLY A 104 3.32 -19.10 -2.58
C GLY A 104 2.00 -18.52 -3.06
N THR A 105 1.76 -18.66 -4.35
CA THR A 105 0.55 -18.18 -5.04
C THR A 105 -0.02 -19.28 -5.91
N GLY A 106 -1.35 -19.43 -5.91
CA GLY A 106 -2.06 -20.47 -6.63
C GLY A 106 -2.79 -19.95 -7.85
N THR A 107 -4.06 -20.35 -7.97
CA THR A 107 -4.95 -19.99 -9.07
C THR A 107 -5.08 -18.48 -9.21
N PHE A 108 -4.89 -18.02 -10.45
CA PHE A 108 -5.17 -16.66 -10.88
C PHE A 108 -6.32 -16.69 -11.88
N THR A 109 -7.33 -15.85 -11.69
CA THR A 109 -8.41 -15.64 -12.67
C THR A 109 -8.65 -14.16 -12.84
N ARG A 110 -9.05 -13.77 -14.05
CA ARG A 110 -9.45 -12.38 -14.34
C ARG A 110 -10.67 -12.36 -15.24
N ASN A 111 -11.54 -11.40 -15.01
CA ASN A 111 -12.68 -11.10 -15.86
C ASN A 111 -12.83 -9.59 -15.95
N GLY A 112 -12.42 -9.00 -17.09
CA GLY A 112 -12.31 -7.55 -17.24
C GLY A 112 -11.44 -6.94 -16.13
N SER A 113 -12.01 -6.00 -15.39
CA SER A 113 -11.37 -5.32 -14.25
C SER A 113 -11.28 -6.15 -12.97
N ASP A 114 -12.05 -7.23 -12.82
CA ASP A 114 -12.13 -8.01 -11.57
C ASP A 114 -11.18 -9.22 -11.61
N TRP A 115 -10.19 -9.21 -10.73
CA TRP A 115 -9.11 -10.19 -10.68
C TRP A 115 -9.13 -10.95 -9.35
N ARG A 116 -8.76 -12.23 -9.37
CA ARG A 116 -8.65 -13.06 -8.17
C ARG A 116 -7.34 -13.82 -8.15
N LEU A 117 -6.70 -13.82 -6.98
CA LEU A 117 -5.46 -14.56 -6.75
C LEU A 117 -5.54 -15.32 -5.42
N VAL A 118 -5.40 -16.63 -5.48
CA VAL A 118 -5.20 -17.44 -4.28
C VAL A 118 -3.76 -17.27 -3.82
N THR A 119 -3.58 -16.93 -2.54
CA THR A 119 -2.28 -16.72 -1.91
C THR A 119 -2.17 -17.65 -0.70
N MET A 120 -1.05 -18.36 -0.61
CA MET A 120 -0.77 -19.30 0.47
C MET A 120 0.14 -18.63 1.51
N PHE A 121 -0.17 -18.90 2.77
CA PHE A 121 0.55 -18.45 3.97
C PHE A 121 1.00 -19.67 4.78
N GLY A 122 1.79 -19.46 5.82
CA GLY A 122 2.32 -20.57 6.63
C GLY A 122 1.24 -21.42 7.31
N ASP A 123 0.09 -20.83 7.61
CA ASP A 123 -1.01 -21.41 8.41
C ASP A 123 -2.33 -21.51 7.63
N GLY A 124 -2.36 -21.16 6.35
CA GLY A 124 -3.59 -21.21 5.56
C GLY A 124 -3.46 -20.60 4.16
N ALA A 125 -4.61 -20.35 3.53
CA ALA A 125 -4.69 -19.67 2.25
C ALA A 125 -5.83 -18.64 2.24
N ALA A 126 -5.63 -17.57 1.48
CA ALA A 126 -6.63 -16.55 1.25
C ALA A 126 -6.77 -16.24 -0.24
N GLN A 127 -7.98 -15.97 -0.67
CA GLN A 127 -8.28 -15.45 -1.99
C GLN A 127 -8.36 -13.93 -1.90
N PHE A 128 -7.48 -13.26 -2.62
CA PHE A 128 -7.53 -11.82 -2.80
C PHE A 128 -8.40 -11.53 -4.02
N GLN A 129 -9.46 -10.77 -3.84
CA GLN A 129 -10.20 -10.16 -4.94
C GLN A 129 -9.69 -8.73 -5.12
N MET A 130 -9.35 -8.40 -6.35
CA MET A 130 -8.78 -7.12 -6.74
C MET A 130 -9.58 -6.52 -7.89
N ARG A 131 -9.57 -5.20 -8.01
CA ARG A 131 -10.20 -4.50 -9.11
C ARG A 131 -9.27 -3.46 -9.69
N VAL A 132 -9.27 -3.33 -11.02
CA VAL A 132 -8.67 -2.20 -11.70
C VAL A 132 -9.61 -1.00 -11.55
N VAL A 133 -9.17 0.02 -10.80
CA VAL A 133 -9.89 1.28 -10.57
C VAL A 133 -8.97 2.41 -10.99
N ASP A 134 -9.42 3.26 -11.91
CA ASP A 134 -8.64 4.40 -12.44
C ASP A 134 -7.25 4.00 -12.99
N GLY A 135 -7.15 2.80 -13.57
CA GLY A 135 -5.90 2.26 -14.12
C GLY A 135 -4.94 1.71 -13.07
N GLU A 136 -5.41 1.48 -11.85
CA GLU A 136 -4.63 0.92 -10.74
C GLU A 136 -5.30 -0.34 -10.19
N LEU A 137 -4.51 -1.37 -9.88
CA LEU A 137 -5.02 -2.56 -9.21
C LEU A 137 -5.06 -2.35 -7.70
N ARG A 138 -6.26 -2.49 -7.11
CA ARG A 138 -6.48 -2.37 -5.66
C ARG A 138 -7.11 -3.64 -5.10
N VAL A 139 -6.82 -3.95 -3.83
CA VAL A 139 -7.42 -5.08 -3.11
C VAL A 139 -8.80 -4.67 -2.61
N CYS A 140 -9.85 -5.39 -3.03
CA CYS A 140 -11.23 -5.06 -2.67
C CYS A 140 -11.84 -6.03 -1.66
N GLN A 141 -11.37 -7.28 -1.60
CA GLN A 141 -11.87 -8.27 -0.65
C GLN A 141 -10.80 -9.34 -0.38
N ILE A 142 -10.85 -9.92 0.82
CA ILE A 142 -10.04 -11.07 1.20
C ILE A 142 -10.98 -12.13 1.75
N ASP A 143 -10.97 -13.32 1.17
CA ASP A 143 -11.78 -14.45 1.63
C ASP A 143 -10.88 -15.61 2.04
N SER A 144 -11.21 -16.27 3.14
CA SER A 144 -10.51 -17.50 3.54
C SER A 144 -10.78 -18.60 2.52
N VAL A 145 -9.74 -19.31 2.11
CA VAL A 145 -9.85 -20.48 1.25
C VAL A 145 -9.72 -21.72 2.12
N PRO A 146 -10.69 -22.66 2.09
CA PRO A 146 -10.50 -23.95 2.73
C PRO A 146 -9.29 -24.63 2.11
N VAL A 147 -8.28 -24.92 2.92
CA VAL A 147 -7.15 -25.76 2.49
C VAL A 147 -7.63 -27.21 2.59
N PRO A 148 -7.58 -28.01 1.50
CA PRO A 148 -7.96 -29.43 1.55
C PRO A 148 -7.02 -30.26 2.44
#